data_AF-A0A931ZCV7-F1
#
_entry.id   AF-A0A931ZCV7-F1
#
_cell.length_a   1.000
_cell.length_b   1.000
_cell.length_c   1.000
_cell.angle_alpha   90.00
_cell.angle_beta   90.00
_cell.angle_gamma   90.00
#
_symmetry.space_group_name_H-M   'P 1'
#
loop_
_entity.id
_entity.type
_entity.pdbx_description
1 polymer ?
#
loop_
_entity_poly.entity_id
_entity_poly.type
_entity_poly.pdbx_seq_one_letter_code
_entity_poly.pdbx_strand_id
1 'polypeptide(L)'
;MLRLVCLFASVAVALGAAELSVRIAPRWGDAPLAVPAGEFATAAGQTVRVTRLAALLSDFQLLRPDGSVVRLEGQYGFVDAASGRLEVALANVPAGDYRGLQVRIGVPDAVNHADPGIWPPGHALNPQTNGLHWSWSGGYVFLALEGYWREPGGGDAAGFSYHLAKDAQLMTVRFLADFKVDAATQVELALNVAALFRDRRLATSDGSDSTHSAAGDSLAGALARSTERAFFWLEARTADACAVAAQEKPATRATSGTPLAFTVPAGFPQPSLPADNPLTEEGVALGEHLFFDRRLSRNGEQSCASCHDPRAAFSDRVALSRGSEGDLGRRNAMPLFNLAWHPAYAWDGTKKTIREQALAAMTNPIEMHAGVADVVVDLSDDPRVREDFAAAFGSEEITGERIGRAFEQFLLTLVSNRSRFDAARAGTTKLSTQEQRGFELFMMEYDPARGRNGADCFHCHGGPLFSDFAAKNNGLDLVALDAGAQNATGRADDRGRFKTPSLRNVALTAPYMHDGRFQTLEEVVGHYDHGMQRAANLDPNLAKHPKSGLGLSADDQAALVAFLRTLTDREYLRAPSPLLPEEGMAFSVR
;
A
#
# COMPACT_ATOMS: atom_id res chain seq x y z
N MET A 1 47.87 -37.70 36.03
CA MET A 1 46.78 -37.13 36.85
C MET A 1 46.14 -36.00 36.07
N LEU A 2 44.99 -36.30 35.46
CA LEU A 2 44.19 -35.44 34.59
C LEU A 2 43.41 -34.44 35.47
N ARG A 3 43.57 -33.13 35.26
CA ARG A 3 42.70 -32.12 35.90
C ARG A 3 41.67 -31.65 34.88
N LEU A 4 40.44 -32.10 35.08
CA LEU A 4 39.22 -31.65 34.42
C LEU A 4 38.93 -30.21 34.88
N VAL A 5 38.91 -29.26 33.96
CA VAL A 5 38.39 -27.91 34.21
C VAL A 5 37.00 -27.85 33.57
N CYS A 6 35.96 -27.97 34.38
CA CYS A 6 34.59 -27.70 33.97
C CYS A 6 34.42 -26.18 33.80
N LEU A 7 34.34 -25.70 32.57
CA LEU A 7 33.77 -24.39 32.27
C LEU A 7 32.25 -24.49 32.42
N PHE A 8 31.70 -23.85 33.45
CA PHE A 8 30.26 -23.56 33.50
C PHE A 8 29.97 -22.47 32.47
N ALA A 9 29.35 -22.86 31.35
CA ALA A 9 28.65 -21.92 30.49
C ALA A 9 27.43 -21.40 31.28
N SER A 10 27.49 -20.14 31.70
CA SER A 10 26.34 -19.43 32.23
C SER A 10 25.31 -19.27 31.11
N VAL A 11 24.32 -20.15 31.07
CA VAL A 11 23.07 -19.91 30.35
C VAL A 11 22.41 -18.72 31.05
N ALA A 12 22.52 -17.54 30.44
CA ALA A 12 21.66 -16.43 30.78
C ALA A 12 20.23 -16.86 30.42
N VAL A 13 19.48 -17.34 31.42
CA VAL A 13 18.03 -17.44 31.32
C VAL A 13 17.54 -16.01 31.10
N ALA A 14 17.10 -15.70 29.89
CA ALA A 14 16.29 -14.53 29.66
C ALA A 14 15.05 -14.70 30.53
N LEU A 15 14.99 -13.97 31.66
CA LEU A 15 13.75 -13.78 32.39
C LEU A 15 12.78 -13.12 31.41
N GLY A 16 11.87 -13.90 30.85
CA GLY A 16 10.87 -13.41 29.91
C GLY A 16 10.10 -12.27 30.57
N ALA A 17 10.18 -11.07 30.00
CA ALA A 17 9.24 -10.02 30.35
C ALA A 17 7.83 -10.58 30.13
N ALA A 18 6.92 -10.35 31.07
CA ALA A 18 5.53 -10.75 30.86
C ALA A 18 4.99 -9.99 29.62
N GLU A 19 4.42 -10.73 28.67
CA GLU A 19 3.91 -10.17 27.41
C GLU A 19 2.47 -9.69 27.61
N LEU A 20 2.20 -8.44 27.23
CA LEU A 20 0.84 -7.88 27.21
C LEU A 20 0.46 -7.59 25.76
N SER A 21 -0.72 -8.02 25.35
CA SER A 21 -1.30 -7.56 24.09
C SER A 21 -2.64 -6.88 24.30
N VAL A 22 -2.94 -5.91 23.43
CA VAL A 22 -4.22 -5.20 23.39
C VAL A 22 -4.92 -5.55 22.08
N ARG A 23 -6.04 -6.26 22.19
CA ARG A 23 -6.90 -6.62 21.07
C ARG A 23 -8.06 -5.64 20.97
N ILE A 24 -8.25 -5.02 19.81
CA ILE A 24 -9.41 -4.21 19.49
C ILE A 24 -10.44 -5.09 18.77
N ALA A 25 -11.62 -5.25 19.34
CA ALA A 25 -12.72 -6.02 18.77
C ALA A 25 -13.80 -5.08 18.20
N PRO A 26 -13.85 -4.85 16.88
CA PRO A 26 -14.92 -4.07 16.27
C PRO A 26 -16.29 -4.73 16.49
N ARG A 27 -17.30 -3.91 16.84
CA ARG A 27 -18.68 -4.36 17.04
C ARG A 27 -19.69 -3.39 16.45
N TRP A 28 -20.86 -3.90 16.10
CA TRP A 28 -22.06 -3.10 15.83
C TRP A 28 -23.05 -3.31 16.98
N GLY A 29 -23.13 -2.36 17.91
CA GLY A 29 -23.76 -2.63 19.21
C GLY A 29 -23.02 -3.75 19.93
N ASP A 30 -23.75 -4.80 20.29
CA ASP A 30 -23.19 -5.98 20.94
C ASP A 30 -22.74 -7.07 19.97
N ALA A 31 -22.97 -6.95 18.66
CA ALA A 31 -22.57 -7.98 17.69
C ALA A 31 -21.14 -7.76 17.16
N PRO A 32 -20.29 -8.79 17.01
CA PRO A 32 -19.01 -8.65 16.32
C PRO A 32 -19.17 -8.11 14.90
N LEU A 33 -18.26 -7.21 14.49
CA LEU A 33 -18.26 -6.60 13.17
C LEU A 33 -17.06 -7.12 12.36
N ALA A 34 -17.34 -7.91 11.33
CA ALA A 34 -16.34 -8.22 10.29
C ALA A 34 -16.24 -7.07 9.29
N VAL A 35 -15.05 -6.83 8.73
CA VAL A 35 -14.82 -5.81 7.69
C VAL A 35 -14.16 -6.48 6.47
N PRO A 36 -14.65 -6.27 5.24
CA PRO A 36 -15.86 -5.52 4.89
C PRO A 36 -17.11 -6.16 5.47
N ALA A 37 -18.04 -5.32 5.90
CA ALA A 37 -19.19 -5.72 6.70
C ALA A 37 -20.42 -6.01 5.83
N GLY A 38 -21.43 -6.65 6.44
CA GLY A 38 -22.79 -6.65 5.91
C GLY A 38 -23.46 -5.28 6.04
N GLU A 39 -24.76 -5.23 5.76
CA GLU A 39 -25.58 -4.04 5.95
C GLU A 39 -26.14 -3.97 7.39
N PHE A 40 -26.08 -2.78 7.99
CA PHE A 40 -26.55 -2.52 9.34
C PHE A 40 -27.45 -1.29 9.39
N ALA A 41 -28.50 -1.32 10.21
CA ALA A 41 -29.35 -0.16 10.44
C ALA A 41 -28.72 0.80 11.46
N THR A 42 -28.75 2.10 11.16
CA THR A 42 -28.40 3.18 12.10
C THR A 42 -29.63 3.61 12.91
N ALA A 43 -29.43 4.35 14.01
CA ALA A 43 -30.56 4.87 14.80
C ALA A 43 -31.41 5.90 14.03
N ALA A 44 -30.85 6.52 12.99
CA ALA A 44 -31.56 7.39 12.05
C ALA A 44 -32.40 6.62 11.00
N GLY A 45 -32.40 5.28 11.05
CA GLY A 45 -33.12 4.41 10.11
C GLY A 45 -32.43 4.20 8.77
N GLN A 46 -31.22 4.76 8.58
CA GLN A 46 -30.41 4.53 7.38
C GLN A 46 -29.73 3.16 7.45
N THR A 47 -29.40 2.61 6.28
CA THR A 47 -28.57 1.40 6.21
C THR A 47 -27.12 1.81 5.94
N VAL A 48 -26.16 1.19 6.62
CA VAL A 48 -24.71 1.41 6.47
C VAL A 48 -24.00 0.09 6.22
N ARG A 49 -23.00 0.11 5.34
CA ARG A 49 -22.04 -0.97 5.12
C ARG A 49 -20.62 -0.44 5.31
N VAL A 50 -19.88 -0.95 6.29
CA VAL A 50 -18.49 -0.54 6.56
C VAL A 50 -17.54 -1.35 5.68
N THR A 51 -16.65 -0.69 4.93
CA THR A 51 -15.64 -1.37 4.10
C THR A 51 -14.21 -1.14 4.54
N ARG A 52 -13.96 -0.12 5.38
CA ARG A 52 -12.66 0.12 6.00
C ARG A 52 -12.85 0.54 7.44
N LEU A 53 -12.08 -0.05 8.35
CA LEU A 53 -11.91 0.41 9.72
C LEU A 53 -10.45 0.17 10.12
N ALA A 54 -9.69 1.25 10.24
CA ALA A 54 -8.30 1.22 10.61
C ALA A 54 -7.95 2.33 11.59
N ALA A 55 -7.01 2.10 12.50
CA ALA A 55 -6.62 3.08 13.50
C ALA A 55 -5.16 2.92 13.94
N LEU A 56 -4.54 4.03 14.33
CA LEU A 56 -3.24 4.04 15.00
C LEU A 56 -3.45 4.17 16.50
N LEU A 57 -2.64 3.45 17.27
CA LEU A 57 -2.67 3.46 18.74
C LEU A 57 -1.31 3.93 19.28
N SER A 58 -1.32 4.74 20.33
CA SER A 58 -0.11 5.19 21.02
C SER A 58 -0.34 5.41 22.51
N ASP A 59 0.73 5.79 23.22
CA ASP A 59 0.69 6.23 24.62
C ASP A 59 -0.05 5.26 25.56
N PHE A 60 0.32 3.98 25.48
CA PHE A 60 -0.18 2.93 26.37
C PHE A 60 0.29 3.20 27.80
N GLN A 61 -0.66 3.30 28.74
CA GLN A 61 -0.37 3.50 30.16
C GLN A 61 -1.17 2.52 31.02
N LEU A 62 -0.50 1.93 32.00
CA LEU A 62 -1.11 0.98 32.94
C LEU A 62 -1.13 1.62 34.33
N LEU A 63 -2.28 1.61 34.99
CA LEU A 63 -2.48 2.15 36.33
C LEU A 63 -2.33 1.03 37.36
N ARG A 64 -1.45 1.17 38.34
CA ARG A 64 -1.30 0.21 39.45
C ARG A 64 -2.27 0.49 40.59
N PRO A 65 -2.57 -0.50 41.46
CA PRO A 65 -3.39 -0.34 42.65
C PRO A 65 -3.00 0.84 43.55
N ASP A 66 -1.69 1.07 43.70
CA ASP A 66 -1.10 2.16 44.51
C ASP A 66 -1.23 3.56 43.88
N GLY A 67 -1.81 3.66 42.68
CA GLY A 67 -1.97 4.91 41.93
C GLY A 67 -0.78 5.28 41.05
N SER A 68 0.32 4.52 41.07
CA SER A 68 1.44 4.74 40.16
C SER A 68 1.08 4.34 38.72
N VAL A 69 1.67 5.03 37.74
CA VAL A 69 1.42 4.81 36.31
C VAL A 69 2.66 4.27 35.64
N VAL A 70 2.55 3.12 34.98
CA VAL A 70 3.55 2.58 34.06
C VAL A 70 3.28 3.15 32.67
N ARG A 71 4.25 3.86 32.09
CA ARG A 71 4.17 4.38 30.73
C ARG A 71 4.99 3.50 29.79
N LEU A 72 4.37 3.01 28.73
CA LEU A 72 5.01 2.20 27.71
C LEU A 72 5.40 3.10 26.53
N GLU A 73 6.39 3.95 26.75
CA GLU A 73 6.82 4.97 25.79
C GLU A 73 7.37 4.35 24.50
N GLY A 74 7.16 5.05 23.38
CA GLY A 74 7.68 4.65 22.07
C GLY A 74 7.03 3.41 21.45
N GLN A 75 5.95 2.89 22.04
CA GLN A 75 5.21 1.75 21.50
C GLN A 75 3.97 2.22 20.73
N TYR A 76 3.80 1.71 19.51
CA TYR A 76 2.74 2.09 18.59
C TYR A 76 2.00 0.86 18.06
N GLY A 77 0.69 0.98 17.95
CA GLY A 77 -0.18 -0.01 17.35
C GLY A 77 -0.74 0.46 16.01
N PHE A 78 -0.98 -0.47 15.10
CA PHE A 78 -1.83 -0.22 13.93
C PHE A 78 -2.86 -1.34 13.84
N VAL A 79 -4.13 -0.95 13.86
CA VAL A 79 -5.28 -1.84 13.76
C VAL A 79 -5.86 -1.69 12.36
N ASP A 80 -6.12 -2.80 11.70
CA ASP A 80 -6.86 -2.85 10.44
C ASP A 80 -7.80 -4.04 10.46
N ALA A 81 -9.10 -3.75 10.54
CA ALA A 81 -10.13 -4.77 10.62
C ALA A 81 -10.27 -5.58 9.33
N ALA A 82 -9.90 -5.01 8.17
CA ALA A 82 -10.04 -5.68 6.88
C ALA A 82 -9.01 -6.81 6.68
N SER A 83 -7.77 -6.61 7.17
CA SER A 83 -6.74 -7.67 7.20
C SER A 83 -6.83 -8.60 8.41
N GLY A 84 -7.67 -8.27 9.40
CA GLY A 84 -7.74 -8.98 10.67
C GLY A 84 -6.63 -8.62 11.65
N ARG A 85 -5.83 -7.58 11.35
CA ARG A 85 -4.80 -7.03 12.27
C ARG A 85 -5.48 -6.27 13.39
N LEU A 86 -5.94 -7.01 14.40
CA LEU A 86 -6.74 -6.49 15.51
C LEU A 86 -5.98 -6.44 16.84
N GLU A 87 -4.75 -6.93 16.89
CA GLU A 87 -3.98 -7.11 18.11
C GLU A 87 -2.65 -6.34 18.04
N VAL A 88 -2.32 -5.69 19.16
CA VAL A 88 -1.07 -4.94 19.34
C VAL A 88 -0.31 -5.54 20.50
N ALA A 89 0.85 -6.13 20.20
CA ALA A 89 1.77 -6.62 21.21
C ALA A 89 2.54 -5.45 21.85
N LEU A 90 2.63 -5.46 23.17
CA LEU A 90 3.36 -4.48 23.97
C LEU A 90 4.55 -5.16 24.67
N ALA A 91 5.73 -4.58 24.48
CA ALA A 91 6.98 -5.11 25.03
C ALA A 91 7.32 -4.47 26.39
N ASN A 92 8.19 -5.14 27.15
CA ASN A 92 8.77 -4.64 28.40
C ASN A 92 7.72 -4.21 29.44
N VAL A 93 6.58 -4.92 29.50
CA VAL A 93 5.55 -4.66 30.50
C VAL A 93 5.96 -5.29 31.84
N PRO A 94 6.09 -4.51 32.92
CA PRO A 94 6.44 -5.05 34.23
C PRO A 94 5.39 -6.04 34.72
N ALA A 95 5.82 -7.16 35.28
CA ALA A 95 4.90 -8.07 35.92
C ALA A 95 4.24 -7.39 37.13
N GLY A 96 2.95 -7.65 37.35
CA GLY A 96 2.22 -7.11 38.50
C GLY A 96 0.71 -6.99 38.30
N ASP A 97 0.06 -6.48 39.33
CA ASP A 97 -1.36 -6.16 39.33
C ASP A 97 -1.59 -4.73 38.82
N TYR A 98 -2.63 -4.58 38.02
CA TYR A 98 -3.06 -3.34 37.42
C TYR A 98 -4.56 -3.15 37.64
N ARG A 99 -4.99 -1.90 37.76
CA ARG A 99 -6.40 -1.50 37.95
C ARG A 99 -6.94 -0.64 36.82
N GLY A 100 -6.15 -0.42 35.76
CA GLY A 100 -6.61 0.34 34.61
C GLY A 100 -5.62 0.39 33.45
N LEU A 101 -6.16 0.72 32.28
CA LEU A 101 -5.45 0.88 31.03
C LEU A 101 -5.90 2.19 30.36
N GLN A 102 -4.94 2.97 29.86
CA GLN A 102 -5.18 4.08 28.95
C GLN A 102 -4.48 3.80 27.62
N VAL A 103 -5.16 4.13 26.52
CA VAL A 103 -4.61 4.10 25.16
C VAL A 103 -5.04 5.39 24.46
N ARG A 104 -4.19 5.93 23.58
CA ARG A 104 -4.59 6.98 22.64
C ARG A 104 -4.89 6.41 21.27
N ILE A 105 -5.91 6.95 20.61
CA ILE A 105 -6.17 6.69 19.20
C ILE A 105 -5.60 7.88 18.41
N GLY A 106 -4.55 7.59 17.64
CA GLY A 106 -3.69 8.56 16.98
C GLY A 106 -2.25 8.48 17.43
N VAL A 107 -1.46 9.47 17.00
CA VAL A 107 -0.04 9.59 17.37
C VAL A 107 0.24 10.96 18.00
N PRO A 108 1.27 11.10 18.85
CA PRO A 108 1.66 12.38 19.41
C PRO A 108 2.08 13.38 18.34
N ASP A 109 1.88 14.68 18.58
CA ASP A 109 2.23 15.79 17.68
C ASP A 109 3.65 15.68 17.07
N ALA A 110 4.65 15.44 17.92
CA ALA A 110 6.04 15.29 17.46
C ALA A 110 6.24 14.13 16.46
N VAL A 111 5.46 13.05 16.58
CA VAL A 111 5.49 11.90 15.66
C VAL A 111 4.64 12.20 14.43
N ASN A 112 3.53 12.91 14.62
CA ASN A 112 2.59 13.26 13.58
C ASN A 112 3.25 14.09 12.47
N HIS A 113 4.18 14.98 12.86
CA HIS A 113 4.90 15.87 11.94
C HIS A 113 6.33 15.41 11.62
N ALA A 114 6.74 14.23 12.09
CA ALA A 114 8.04 13.66 11.79
C ALA A 114 8.09 13.03 10.39
N ASP A 115 9.30 12.78 9.89
CA ASP A 115 9.48 12.02 8.65
C ASP A 115 9.02 10.57 8.85
N PRO A 116 7.95 10.11 8.16
CA PRO A 116 7.49 8.73 8.28
C PRO A 116 8.48 7.71 7.68
N GLY A 117 9.45 8.16 6.88
CA GLY A 117 10.51 7.35 6.27
C GLY A 117 11.57 6.85 7.24
N ILE A 118 11.50 7.23 8.53
CA ILE A 118 12.39 6.70 9.58
C ILE A 118 11.96 5.33 10.08
N TRP A 119 10.69 4.96 9.89
CA TRP A 119 10.14 3.75 10.47
C TRP A 119 10.52 2.52 9.63
N PRO A 120 11.08 1.46 10.24
CA PRO A 120 11.49 0.28 9.49
C PRO A 120 10.29 -0.45 8.89
N PRO A 121 10.51 -1.34 7.90
CA PRO A 121 9.45 -2.17 7.34
C PRO A 121 8.70 -2.96 8.42
N GLY A 122 7.37 -3.08 8.31
CA GLY A 122 6.53 -3.78 9.27
C GLY A 122 6.22 -2.99 10.56
N HIS A 123 6.91 -1.87 10.82
CA HIS A 123 6.57 -1.00 11.95
C HIS A 123 5.16 -0.40 11.77
N ALA A 124 4.42 -0.24 12.87
CA ALA A 124 3.04 0.25 12.86
C ALA A 124 2.88 1.64 12.22
N LEU A 125 3.91 2.48 12.32
CA LEU A 125 3.92 3.83 11.76
C LEU A 125 4.54 3.92 10.37
N ASN A 126 5.08 2.85 9.81
CA ASN A 126 5.55 2.88 8.43
C ASN A 126 4.34 2.99 7.48
N PRO A 127 4.27 4.00 6.58
CA PRO A 127 3.15 4.16 5.64
C PRO A 127 2.90 2.96 4.73
N GLN A 128 3.93 2.17 4.39
CA GLN A 128 3.77 0.92 3.65
C GLN A 128 3.01 -0.15 4.44
N THR A 129 3.10 -0.09 5.77
CA THR A 129 2.38 -0.99 6.66
C THR A 129 0.94 -0.51 6.89
N ASN A 130 0.75 0.78 7.17
CA ASN A 130 -0.54 1.28 7.67
C ASN A 130 -1.46 1.93 6.63
N GLY A 131 -0.92 2.54 5.56
CA GLY A 131 -1.72 3.30 4.60
C GLY A 131 -2.52 4.46 5.21
N LEU A 132 -2.05 5.05 6.32
CA LEU A 132 -2.71 6.09 7.12
C LEU A 132 -1.86 7.35 7.27
N HIS A 133 -1.02 7.69 6.29
CA HIS A 133 -0.20 8.91 6.32
C HIS A 133 -0.44 9.78 5.09
N TRP A 134 -0.73 11.07 5.28
CA TRP A 134 -1.08 12.00 4.19
C TRP A 134 0.12 12.70 3.53
N SER A 135 1.34 12.29 3.84
CA SER A 135 2.60 12.71 3.20
C SER A 135 2.70 14.22 2.95
N TRP A 136 2.21 14.72 1.81
CA TRP A 136 2.32 16.13 1.45
C TRP A 136 1.42 17.08 2.25
N SER A 137 0.25 16.63 2.73
CA SER A 137 -0.58 17.42 3.65
C SER A 137 -0.07 17.36 5.09
N GLY A 138 0.89 16.49 5.37
CA GLY A 138 1.44 16.23 6.70
C GLY A 138 0.48 15.47 7.61
N GLY A 139 1.02 14.62 8.49
CA GLY A 139 0.25 13.95 9.51
C GLY A 139 -0.29 12.58 9.13
N TYR A 140 -0.63 11.84 10.19
CA TYR A 140 -1.33 10.57 10.13
C TYR A 140 -2.84 10.76 10.27
N VAL A 141 -3.57 9.84 9.64
CA VAL A 141 -4.96 9.54 9.95
C VAL A 141 -4.97 8.64 11.18
N PHE A 142 -5.55 9.13 12.26
CA PHE A 142 -5.62 8.43 13.54
C PHE A 142 -6.66 7.33 13.52
N LEU A 143 -7.77 7.55 12.83
CA LEU A 143 -8.81 6.57 12.55
C LEU A 143 -9.44 6.82 11.18
N ALA A 144 -9.50 5.79 10.35
CA ALA A 144 -10.19 5.78 9.07
C ALA A 144 -11.40 4.84 9.14
N LEU A 145 -12.59 5.37 8.85
CA LEU A 145 -13.84 4.63 8.70
C LEU A 145 -14.49 5.00 7.37
N GLU A 146 -14.65 4.03 6.48
CA GLU A 146 -15.21 4.24 5.14
C GLU A 146 -16.28 3.20 4.84
N GLY A 147 -17.20 3.53 3.94
CA GLY A 147 -18.24 2.60 3.52
C GLY A 147 -19.34 3.23 2.70
N TYR A 148 -20.49 2.59 2.73
CA TYR A 148 -21.69 3.01 2.00
C TYR A 148 -22.84 3.24 2.95
N TRP A 149 -23.75 4.12 2.55
CA TRP A 149 -25.00 4.34 3.24
C TRP A 149 -26.18 4.45 2.27
N ARG A 150 -27.39 4.18 2.76
CA ARG A 150 -28.66 4.32 2.02
C ARG A 150 -29.74 4.94 2.91
N GLU A 151 -30.62 5.71 2.28
CA GLU A 151 -31.80 6.27 2.93
C GLU A 151 -32.80 5.18 3.38
N PRO A 152 -33.62 5.48 4.41
CA PRO A 152 -34.73 4.61 4.77
C PRO A 152 -35.70 4.46 3.59
N GLY A 153 -36.13 3.24 3.30
CA GLY A 153 -37.04 2.95 2.17
C GLY A 153 -36.32 2.66 0.84
N GLY A 154 -34.99 2.67 0.82
CA GLY A 154 -34.18 2.22 -0.32
C GLY A 154 -33.56 3.36 -1.12
N GLY A 155 -33.28 3.09 -2.40
CA GLY A 155 -32.54 4.00 -3.29
C GLY A 155 -31.08 3.58 -3.50
N ASP A 156 -30.36 4.40 -4.23
CA ASP A 156 -28.97 4.14 -4.56
C ASP A 156 -28.07 4.37 -3.33
N ALA A 157 -27.06 3.51 -3.19
CA ALA A 157 -26.05 3.70 -2.17
C ALA A 157 -25.14 4.89 -2.51
N ALA A 158 -24.79 5.66 -1.48
CA ALA A 158 -23.77 6.69 -1.53
C ALA A 158 -22.59 6.29 -0.64
N GLY A 159 -21.39 6.80 -0.95
CA GLY A 159 -20.21 6.59 -0.14
C GLY A 159 -20.18 7.51 1.09
N PHE A 160 -19.41 7.13 2.11
CA PHE A 160 -18.99 8.00 3.20
C PHE A 160 -17.52 7.73 3.56
N SER A 161 -16.83 8.75 4.06
CA SER A 161 -15.42 8.67 4.47
C SER A 161 -15.14 9.55 5.69
N TYR A 162 -14.79 8.92 6.81
CA TYR A 162 -14.43 9.61 8.05
C TYR A 162 -12.96 9.34 8.37
N HIS A 163 -12.10 10.32 8.12
CA HIS A 163 -10.70 10.31 8.52
C HIS A 163 -10.47 11.31 9.66
N LEU A 164 -10.39 10.77 10.88
CA LEU A 164 -10.04 11.52 12.08
C LEU A 164 -8.53 11.66 12.13
N ALA A 165 -8.02 12.88 12.06
CA ALA A 165 -6.61 13.17 11.85
C ALA A 165 -6.24 14.53 12.42
N LYS A 166 -4.94 14.85 12.35
CA LYS A 166 -4.33 16.07 12.93
C LYS A 166 -4.40 16.10 14.45
N ASP A 167 -3.56 16.93 15.06
CA ASP A 167 -3.33 16.93 16.50
C ASP A 167 -4.61 17.24 17.31
N ALA A 168 -5.52 18.02 16.71
CA ALA A 168 -6.81 18.36 17.29
C ALA A 168 -7.75 17.15 17.51
N GLN A 169 -7.53 16.03 16.81
CA GLN A 169 -8.37 14.83 16.91
C GLN A 169 -7.66 13.67 17.61
N LEU A 170 -6.59 13.93 18.37
CA LEU A 170 -5.97 12.91 19.21
C LEU A 170 -6.94 12.51 20.32
N MET A 171 -7.38 11.25 20.30
CA MET A 171 -8.40 10.73 21.21
C MET A 171 -7.78 9.93 22.35
N THR A 172 -8.38 9.94 23.53
CA THR A 172 -7.93 9.14 24.68
C THR A 172 -9.03 8.24 25.22
N VAL A 173 -8.76 6.93 25.31
CA VAL A 173 -9.64 5.94 25.93
C VAL A 173 -9.04 5.44 27.24
N ARG A 174 -9.88 5.27 28.26
CA ARG A 174 -9.48 4.89 29.62
C ARG A 174 -10.42 3.85 30.19
N PHE A 175 -9.86 2.84 30.84
CA PHE A 175 -10.59 1.77 31.51
C PHE A 175 -10.10 1.64 32.94
N LEU A 176 -11.05 1.46 33.86
CA LEU A 176 -10.78 1.07 35.24
C LEU A 176 -11.24 -0.38 35.38
N ALA A 177 -10.29 -1.31 35.30
CA ALA A 177 -10.52 -2.75 35.37
C ALA A 177 -9.30 -3.41 36.01
N ASP A 178 -9.54 -4.34 36.92
CA ASP A 178 -8.47 -5.08 37.58
C ASP A 178 -7.99 -6.22 36.66
N PHE A 179 -6.69 -6.30 36.42
CA PHE A 179 -6.06 -7.37 35.67
C PHE A 179 -4.62 -7.59 36.13
N LYS A 180 -4.09 -8.77 35.85
CA LYS A 180 -2.74 -9.17 36.23
C LYS A 180 -1.91 -9.51 35.01
N VAL A 181 -0.66 -9.09 35.03
CA VAL A 181 0.35 -9.43 34.03
C VAL A 181 1.43 -10.21 34.76
N ASP A 182 1.32 -11.53 34.81
CA ASP A 182 2.31 -12.46 35.39
C ASP A 182 2.63 -13.64 34.44
N ALA A 183 1.94 -13.68 33.30
CA ALA A 183 2.16 -14.53 32.15
C ALA A 183 1.80 -13.73 30.89
N ALA A 184 1.77 -14.38 29.72
CA ALA A 184 1.18 -13.76 28.52
C ALA A 184 -0.28 -13.38 28.82
N THR A 185 -0.60 -12.09 28.73
CA THR A 185 -1.93 -11.54 29.04
C THR A 185 -2.45 -10.80 27.82
N GLN A 186 -3.69 -11.08 27.43
CA GLN A 186 -4.39 -10.33 26.40
C GLN A 186 -5.53 -9.53 27.03
N VAL A 187 -5.51 -8.22 26.81
CA VAL A 187 -6.62 -7.31 27.12
C VAL A 187 -7.45 -7.11 25.86
N GLU A 188 -8.75 -7.37 25.94
CA GLU A 188 -9.67 -7.17 24.83
C GLU A 188 -10.58 -5.95 25.07
N LEU A 189 -10.54 -5.01 24.12
CA LEU A 189 -11.32 -3.78 24.12
C LEU A 189 -12.30 -3.82 22.94
N ALA A 190 -13.58 -3.68 23.19
CA ALA A 190 -14.56 -3.52 22.12
C ALA A 190 -14.57 -2.08 21.58
N LEU A 191 -14.76 -1.93 20.27
CA LEU A 191 -15.08 -0.65 19.62
C LEU A 191 -16.49 -0.74 19.02
N ASN A 192 -17.48 -0.08 19.63
CA ASN A 192 -18.84 -0.01 19.10
C ASN A 192 -18.95 1.00 17.95
N VAL A 193 -18.81 0.51 16.72
CA VAL A 193 -18.85 1.32 15.50
C VAL A 193 -20.22 2.01 15.31
N ALA A 194 -21.32 1.40 15.76
CA ALA A 194 -22.65 2.02 15.68
C ALA A 194 -22.72 3.34 16.48
N ALA A 195 -21.93 3.47 17.55
CA ALA A 195 -21.89 4.66 18.39
C ALA A 195 -21.21 5.88 17.71
N LEU A 196 -20.50 5.68 16.61
CA LEU A 196 -19.95 6.78 15.79
C LEU A 196 -21.04 7.43 14.93
N PHE A 197 -22.05 6.65 14.53
CA PHE A 197 -23.19 7.13 13.74
C PHE A 197 -24.28 7.76 14.61
N ARG A 198 -24.55 7.23 15.82
CA ARG A 198 -25.59 7.74 16.73
C ARG A 198 -26.93 7.97 16.00
N ASP A 199 -27.58 9.08 16.30
CA ASP A 199 -28.76 9.68 15.67
C ASP A 199 -28.41 10.55 14.45
N ARG A 200 -27.13 10.59 14.03
CA ARG A 200 -26.72 11.37 12.86
C ARG A 200 -27.28 10.71 11.61
N ARG A 201 -27.97 11.53 10.80
CA ARG A 201 -28.30 11.20 9.42
C ARG A 201 -27.15 11.60 8.51
N LEU A 202 -26.68 10.68 7.67
CA LEU A 202 -25.68 10.95 6.64
C LEU A 202 -26.36 11.58 5.44
N ALA A 203 -25.77 12.62 4.88
CA ALA A 203 -26.22 13.28 3.67
C ALA A 203 -25.06 14.01 2.98
N THR A 204 -25.02 13.91 1.65
CA THR A 204 -24.04 14.63 0.83
C THR A 204 -24.35 16.13 0.79
N SER A 205 -25.62 16.52 0.92
CA SER A 205 -26.06 17.92 0.84
C SER A 205 -25.52 18.82 1.96
N ASP A 206 -25.17 18.25 3.10
CA ASP A 206 -24.64 18.99 4.25
C ASP A 206 -23.22 18.54 4.66
N GLY A 207 -22.61 17.65 3.86
CA GLY A 207 -21.26 17.15 4.09
C GLY A 207 -21.11 16.33 5.37
N SER A 208 -22.20 15.73 5.88
CA SER A 208 -22.19 14.86 7.06
C SER A 208 -21.66 13.45 6.77
N ASP A 209 -21.49 13.10 5.49
CA ASP A 209 -20.93 11.84 4.98
C ASP A 209 -19.41 11.86 4.78
N SER A 210 -18.74 13.02 4.93
CA SER A 210 -17.30 13.11 4.70
C SER A 210 -16.59 14.05 5.68
N THR A 211 -15.44 13.61 6.22
CA THR A 211 -14.51 14.48 6.95
C THR A 211 -13.07 14.01 6.83
N HIS A 212 -12.16 14.99 6.72
CA HIS A 212 -10.71 14.82 6.75
C HIS A 212 -10.08 15.73 7.81
N SER A 213 -10.86 16.04 8.86
CA SER A 213 -10.42 16.86 9.99
C SER A 213 -9.87 18.23 9.55
N ALA A 214 -10.54 18.89 8.60
CA ALA A 214 -10.19 20.26 8.21
C ALA A 214 -10.27 21.21 9.43
N ALA A 215 -9.50 22.29 9.42
CA ALA A 215 -9.58 23.28 10.50
C ALA A 215 -11.02 23.84 10.56
N GLY A 216 -11.61 23.86 11.76
CA GLY A 216 -13.01 24.27 11.96
C GLY A 216 -14.07 23.22 11.62
N ASP A 217 -13.69 21.99 11.25
CA ASP A 217 -14.64 20.93 10.96
C ASP A 217 -15.29 20.35 12.22
N SER A 218 -16.52 20.78 12.49
CA SER A 218 -17.29 20.36 13.67
C SER A 218 -17.66 18.88 13.65
N LEU A 219 -17.75 18.27 12.46
CA LEU A 219 -18.05 16.84 12.30
C LEU A 219 -16.91 15.99 12.86
N ALA A 220 -15.66 16.31 12.51
CA ALA A 220 -14.47 15.61 13.01
C ALA A 220 -14.43 15.61 14.54
N GLY A 221 -14.62 16.77 15.17
CA GLY A 221 -14.64 16.87 16.63
C GLY A 221 -15.80 16.10 17.29
N ALA A 222 -16.98 16.06 16.64
CA ALA A 222 -18.11 15.29 17.14
C ALA A 222 -17.88 13.78 17.03
N LEU A 223 -17.26 13.32 15.94
CA LEU A 223 -16.87 11.94 15.72
C LEU A 223 -15.77 11.51 16.70
N ALA A 224 -14.71 12.31 16.89
CA ALA A 224 -13.64 12.02 17.84
C ALA A 224 -14.17 11.81 19.27
N ARG A 225 -15.04 12.72 19.75
CA ARG A 225 -15.72 12.56 21.04
C ARG A 225 -16.59 11.31 21.10
N SER A 226 -17.20 10.91 19.98
CA SER A 226 -18.04 9.70 19.91
C SER A 226 -17.19 8.44 19.95
N THR A 227 -16.06 8.43 19.24
CA THR A 227 -15.05 7.37 19.28
C THR A 227 -14.53 7.15 20.70
N GLU A 228 -14.17 8.20 21.45
CA GLU A 228 -13.69 8.05 22.84
C GLU A 228 -14.68 7.33 23.75
N ARG A 229 -15.99 7.50 23.50
CA ARG A 229 -17.07 6.85 24.27
C ARG A 229 -17.53 5.52 23.67
N ALA A 230 -17.03 5.16 22.49
CA ALA A 230 -17.42 3.95 21.78
C ALA A 230 -16.65 2.71 22.25
N PHE A 231 -15.54 2.91 22.98
CA PHE A 231 -14.78 1.80 23.53
C PHE A 231 -15.29 1.33 24.88
N PHE A 232 -15.27 0.02 25.10
CA PHE A 232 -15.55 -0.58 26.39
C PHE A 232 -14.67 -1.81 26.63
N TRP A 233 -14.37 -2.08 27.89
CA TRP A 233 -13.60 -3.23 28.32
C TRP A 233 -14.43 -4.51 28.16
N LEU A 234 -13.87 -5.54 27.51
CA LEU A 234 -14.48 -6.86 27.49
C LEU A 234 -13.88 -7.70 28.61
N GLU A 235 -12.60 -7.99 28.53
CA GLU A 235 -11.91 -8.84 29.50
C GLU A 235 -10.39 -8.65 29.44
N ALA A 236 -9.72 -9.13 30.49
CA ALA A 236 -8.32 -9.50 30.42
C ALA A 236 -8.22 -10.99 30.75
N ARG A 237 -7.54 -11.73 29.90
CA ARG A 237 -7.33 -13.18 30.06
C ARG A 237 -5.86 -13.50 29.98
N THR A 238 -5.43 -14.52 30.72
CA THR A 238 -4.18 -15.21 30.39
C THR A 238 -4.34 -15.71 28.97
N ALA A 239 -3.51 -15.20 28.07
CA ALA A 239 -3.41 -15.80 26.76
C ALA A 239 -2.74 -17.16 26.97
N ASP A 240 -3.19 -18.19 26.26
CA ASP A 240 -2.24 -19.26 25.92
C ASP A 240 -0.97 -18.56 25.43
N ALA A 241 0.21 -19.08 25.76
CA ALA A 241 1.45 -18.60 25.16
C ALA A 241 1.31 -18.81 23.65
N CYS A 242 0.61 -17.89 23.00
CA CYS A 242 0.59 -17.71 21.60
C CYS A 242 2.06 -17.48 21.39
N ALA A 243 2.68 -18.40 20.67
CA ALA A 243 3.78 -17.96 19.86
C ALA A 243 3.18 -16.80 19.06
N VAL A 244 3.33 -15.57 19.57
CA VAL A 244 3.85 -14.51 18.73
C VAL A 244 5.05 -15.21 18.14
N ALA A 245 4.84 -15.85 16.98
CA ALA A 245 5.93 -16.43 16.25
C ALA A 245 6.80 -15.21 16.12
N ALA A 246 7.89 -15.17 16.91
CA ALA A 246 8.96 -14.24 16.67
C ALA A 246 9.15 -14.43 15.19
N GLN A 247 8.76 -13.43 14.39
CA GLN A 247 8.94 -13.53 12.96
C GLN A 247 10.42 -13.79 12.88
N GLU A 248 10.81 -15.04 12.62
CA GLU A 248 12.20 -15.41 12.53
C GLU A 248 12.70 -14.46 11.48
N LYS A 249 13.52 -13.50 11.89
CA LYS A 249 14.06 -12.52 10.97
C LYS A 249 14.68 -13.37 9.89
N PRO A 250 14.14 -13.37 8.65
CA PRO A 250 14.51 -14.38 7.68
C PRO A 250 16.03 -14.33 7.58
N ALA A 251 16.67 -15.49 7.78
CA ALA A 251 18.11 -15.54 7.85
C ALA A 251 18.65 -14.88 6.58
N THR A 252 19.34 -13.75 6.75
CA THR A 252 19.88 -13.01 5.63
C THR A 252 20.90 -13.92 4.95
N ARG A 253 20.65 -14.26 3.69
CA ARG A 253 21.56 -15.13 2.95
C ARG A 253 22.84 -14.36 2.68
N ALA A 254 23.99 -14.95 2.98
CA ALA A 254 25.28 -14.38 2.60
C ALA A 254 25.34 -14.23 1.06
N THR A 255 25.74 -13.05 0.58
CA THR A 255 25.91 -12.78 -0.85
C THR A 255 27.27 -13.28 -1.32
N SER A 256 27.34 -13.84 -2.53
CA SER A 256 28.61 -14.15 -3.21
C SER A 256 29.20 -12.94 -3.96
N GLY A 257 28.34 -11.99 -4.36
CA GLY A 257 28.72 -10.76 -5.06
C GLY A 257 28.96 -9.56 -4.15
N THR A 258 29.37 -8.45 -4.78
CA THR A 258 29.63 -7.16 -4.17
C THR A 258 28.32 -6.54 -3.68
N PRO A 259 28.12 -6.32 -2.35
CA PRO A 259 26.87 -5.78 -1.83
C PRO A 259 26.53 -4.40 -2.41
N LEU A 260 25.30 -4.24 -2.90
CA LEU A 260 24.80 -2.97 -3.40
C LEU A 260 23.87 -2.32 -2.39
N ALA A 261 24.20 -1.10 -1.95
CA ALA A 261 23.38 -0.35 -1.01
C ALA A 261 22.12 0.22 -1.69
N PHE A 262 20.93 -0.16 -1.20
CA PHE A 262 19.68 0.45 -1.63
C PHE A 262 19.49 1.82 -0.98
N THR A 263 19.42 2.87 -1.79
CA THR A 263 19.18 4.23 -1.31
C THR A 263 17.69 4.56 -1.39
N VAL A 264 17.03 4.70 -0.24
CA VAL A 264 15.64 5.16 -0.15
C VAL A 264 15.59 6.66 -0.44
N PRO A 265 14.82 7.12 -1.45
CA PRO A 265 14.62 8.54 -1.70
C PRO A 265 14.07 9.28 -0.47
N ALA A 266 14.47 10.54 -0.30
CA ALA A 266 13.94 11.38 0.77
C ALA A 266 12.41 11.45 0.72
N GLY A 267 11.75 11.26 1.87
CA GLY A 267 10.30 11.26 2.01
C GLY A 267 9.59 9.99 1.52
N PHE A 268 10.31 8.99 0.97
CA PHE A 268 9.74 7.68 0.71
C PHE A 268 9.76 6.83 1.99
N PRO A 269 8.76 5.96 2.20
CA PRO A 269 8.77 5.02 3.32
C PRO A 269 9.89 3.99 3.16
N GLN A 270 10.38 3.38 4.25
CA GLN A 270 11.32 2.25 4.14
C GLN A 270 10.62 1.05 3.49
N PRO A 271 11.12 0.51 2.36
CA PRO A 271 10.55 -0.65 1.70
C PRO A 271 10.94 -1.95 2.41
N SER A 272 10.10 -2.99 2.30
CA SER A 272 10.44 -4.34 2.74
C SER A 272 11.21 -5.07 1.64
N LEU A 273 12.54 -4.95 1.65
CA LEU A 273 13.40 -5.66 0.70
C LEU A 273 13.52 -7.16 1.08
N PRO A 274 13.63 -8.05 0.08
CA PRO A 274 13.75 -9.50 0.31
C PRO A 274 15.07 -9.86 0.99
N ALA A 275 15.00 -10.32 2.24
CA ALA A 275 16.18 -10.67 3.04
C ALA A 275 16.93 -11.92 2.51
N ASP A 276 16.25 -12.77 1.73
CA ASP A 276 16.81 -13.99 1.15
C ASP A 276 17.48 -13.78 -0.23
N ASN A 277 17.40 -12.57 -0.78
CA ASN A 277 18.03 -12.15 -2.03
C ASN A 277 18.54 -10.69 -1.91
N PRO A 278 19.59 -10.46 -1.12
CA PRO A 278 20.15 -9.13 -0.96
C PRO A 278 20.70 -8.61 -2.30
N LEU A 279 20.63 -7.30 -2.51
CA LEU A 279 21.13 -6.67 -3.74
C LEU A 279 22.65 -6.78 -3.83
N THR A 280 23.13 -7.15 -5.02
CA THR A 280 24.55 -7.18 -5.39
C THR A 280 24.74 -6.50 -6.74
N GLU A 281 25.92 -5.94 -6.99
CA GLU A 281 26.24 -5.33 -8.30
C GLU A 281 26.11 -6.36 -9.42
N GLU A 282 26.63 -7.58 -9.21
CA GLU A 282 26.63 -8.67 -10.18
C GLU A 282 25.23 -9.24 -10.41
N GLY A 283 24.42 -9.40 -9.36
CA GLY A 283 23.04 -9.87 -9.49
C GLY A 283 22.12 -8.88 -10.20
N VAL A 284 22.34 -7.57 -10.00
CA VAL A 284 21.64 -6.52 -10.75
C VAL A 284 22.07 -6.54 -12.22
N ALA A 285 23.37 -6.60 -12.51
CA ALA A 285 23.88 -6.66 -13.87
C ALA A 285 23.37 -7.90 -14.64
N LEU A 286 23.32 -9.06 -13.99
CA LEU A 286 22.74 -10.28 -14.57
C LEU A 286 21.25 -10.12 -14.84
N GLY A 287 20.48 -9.57 -13.89
CA GLY A 287 19.04 -9.32 -14.07
C GLY A 287 18.75 -8.38 -15.23
N GLU A 288 19.58 -7.34 -15.38
CA GLU A 288 19.52 -6.40 -16.50
C GLU A 288 19.83 -7.10 -17.82
N HIS A 289 20.89 -7.90 -17.90
CA HIS A 289 21.22 -8.68 -19.09
C HIS A 289 20.04 -9.57 -19.51
N LEU A 290 19.50 -10.35 -18.58
CA LEU A 290 18.36 -11.23 -18.85
C LEU A 290 17.10 -10.45 -19.29
N PHE A 291 16.89 -9.23 -18.80
CA PHE A 291 15.72 -8.42 -19.16
C PHE A 291 15.63 -8.11 -20.67
N PHE A 292 16.78 -8.02 -21.33
CA PHE A 292 16.88 -7.79 -22.77
C PHE A 292 17.10 -9.06 -23.60
N ASP A 293 17.31 -10.21 -22.95
CA ASP A 293 17.61 -11.48 -23.61
C ASP A 293 16.36 -12.11 -24.25
N ARG A 294 16.44 -12.38 -25.56
CA ARG A 294 15.33 -12.95 -26.32
C ARG A 294 15.20 -14.46 -26.20
N ARG A 295 16.24 -15.15 -25.71
CA ARG A 295 16.20 -16.59 -25.41
C ARG A 295 15.14 -16.94 -24.36
N LEU A 296 14.64 -15.94 -23.64
CA LEU A 296 13.57 -16.08 -22.67
C LEU A 296 12.16 -16.22 -23.29
N SER A 297 12.05 -16.16 -24.62
CA SER A 297 10.79 -16.37 -25.34
C SER A 297 10.85 -17.60 -26.21
N ARG A 298 9.69 -18.24 -26.41
CA ARG A 298 9.57 -19.48 -27.19
C ARG A 298 10.11 -19.38 -28.61
N ASN A 299 9.95 -18.21 -29.24
CA ASN A 299 10.36 -17.98 -30.61
C ASN A 299 11.74 -17.32 -30.72
N GLY A 300 12.38 -16.95 -29.61
CA GLY A 300 13.67 -16.26 -29.62
C GLY A 300 13.61 -14.81 -30.13
N GLU A 301 12.42 -14.21 -30.25
CA GLU A 301 12.24 -12.86 -30.83
C GLU A 301 11.83 -11.80 -29.79
N GLN A 302 11.35 -12.22 -28.61
CA GLN A 302 10.81 -11.35 -27.58
C GLN A 302 11.63 -11.43 -26.28
N SER A 303 11.81 -10.29 -25.61
CA SER A 303 12.36 -10.21 -24.25
C SER A 303 11.40 -9.43 -23.34
N CYS A 304 11.71 -9.30 -22.05
CA CYS A 304 10.90 -8.50 -21.13
C CYS A 304 10.76 -7.05 -21.64
N ALA A 305 11.85 -6.50 -22.21
CA ALA A 305 11.89 -5.16 -22.79
C ALA A 305 10.99 -4.96 -24.02
N SER A 306 10.50 -6.02 -24.66
CA SER A 306 9.58 -5.91 -25.79
C SER A 306 8.21 -5.38 -25.39
N CYS A 307 7.77 -5.64 -24.15
CA CYS A 307 6.53 -5.10 -23.58
C CYS A 307 6.77 -4.05 -22.50
N HIS A 308 8.01 -3.92 -22.03
CA HIS A 308 8.42 -2.96 -21.02
C HIS A 308 9.57 -2.10 -21.56
N ASP A 309 9.28 -1.25 -22.55
CA ASP A 309 10.27 -0.38 -23.21
C ASP A 309 10.78 0.68 -22.21
N PRO A 310 12.10 0.75 -21.93
CA PRO A 310 12.67 1.75 -21.01
C PRO A 310 12.31 3.19 -21.38
N ARG A 311 12.16 3.49 -22.68
CA ARG A 311 11.78 4.82 -23.18
C ARG A 311 10.31 5.15 -22.90
N ALA A 312 9.49 4.16 -22.54
CA ALA A 312 8.11 4.30 -22.11
C ALA A 312 7.96 4.06 -20.60
N ALA A 313 8.99 4.41 -19.81
CA ALA A 313 9.06 4.12 -18.38
C ALA A 313 8.82 2.63 -18.05
N PHE A 314 9.37 1.75 -18.88
CA PHE A 314 9.21 0.29 -18.79
C PHE A 314 7.74 -0.15 -18.87
N SER A 315 6.93 0.52 -19.68
CA SER A 315 5.59 0.07 -20.08
C SER A 315 5.54 -0.26 -21.58
N ASP A 316 4.37 -0.68 -22.06
CA ASP A 316 4.11 -0.84 -23.48
C ASP A 316 3.41 0.42 -24.03
N ARG A 317 3.55 0.67 -25.34
CA ARG A 317 2.92 1.80 -26.04
C ARG A 317 1.62 1.41 -26.75
N VAL A 318 1.12 0.21 -26.49
CA VAL A 318 -0.14 -0.31 -27.04
C VAL A 318 -1.09 -0.71 -25.92
N ALA A 319 -2.38 -0.79 -26.24
CA ALA A 319 -3.42 -1.14 -25.26
C ALA A 319 -3.21 -2.54 -24.67
N LEU A 320 -2.93 -3.52 -25.54
CA LEU A 320 -2.71 -4.91 -25.16
C LEU A 320 -1.43 -5.39 -25.85
N SER A 321 -0.46 -5.84 -25.06
CA SER A 321 0.81 -6.34 -25.57
C SER A 321 0.62 -7.57 -26.44
N ARG A 322 1.46 -7.73 -27.46
CA ARG A 322 1.50 -8.93 -28.31
C ARG A 322 2.49 -9.94 -27.73
N GLY A 323 2.06 -11.17 -27.56
CA GLY A 323 2.93 -12.30 -27.18
C GLY A 323 3.75 -12.84 -28.33
N SER A 324 4.69 -13.73 -28.00
CA SER A 324 5.64 -14.38 -28.90
C SER A 324 4.98 -15.16 -30.04
N GLU A 325 3.81 -15.75 -29.81
CA GLU A 325 3.05 -16.48 -30.84
C GLU A 325 1.98 -15.62 -31.53
N GLY A 326 1.98 -14.31 -31.28
CA GLY A 326 1.11 -13.34 -31.95
C GLY A 326 -0.23 -13.07 -31.25
N ASP A 327 -0.56 -13.82 -30.19
CA ASP A 327 -1.73 -13.56 -29.34
C ASP A 327 -1.65 -12.20 -28.66
N LEU A 328 -2.82 -11.60 -28.38
CA LEU A 328 -2.89 -10.37 -27.58
C LEU A 328 -3.10 -10.71 -26.11
N GLY A 329 -2.39 -9.96 -25.26
CA GLY A 329 -2.60 -9.94 -23.83
C GLY A 329 -4.01 -9.50 -23.45
N ARG A 330 -4.35 -9.67 -22.18
CA ARG A 330 -5.67 -9.29 -21.63
C ARG A 330 -5.69 -7.95 -20.91
N ARG A 331 -4.51 -7.39 -20.66
CA ARG A 331 -4.33 -6.14 -19.93
C ARG A 331 -3.19 -5.33 -20.53
N ASN A 332 -3.23 -4.01 -20.31
CA ASN A 332 -2.13 -3.11 -20.59
C ASN A 332 -0.92 -3.44 -19.70
N ALA A 333 0.30 -3.37 -20.24
CA ALA A 333 1.51 -3.66 -19.48
C ALA A 333 1.80 -2.55 -18.47
N MET A 334 1.82 -2.90 -17.18
CA MET A 334 2.13 -1.92 -16.13
C MET A 334 3.58 -1.43 -16.25
N PRO A 335 3.85 -0.14 -16.01
CA PRO A 335 5.21 0.36 -15.96
C PRO A 335 6.01 -0.26 -14.79
N LEU A 336 7.34 -0.36 -14.94
CA LEU A 336 8.24 -0.99 -13.97
C LEU A 336 9.17 0.01 -13.28
N PHE A 337 8.65 0.78 -12.33
CA PHE A 337 9.45 1.61 -11.44
C PHE A 337 8.94 1.53 -10.00
N ASN A 338 9.80 1.84 -9.04
CA ASN A 338 9.49 1.88 -7.62
C ASN A 338 8.89 0.56 -7.10
N LEU A 339 9.29 -0.57 -7.68
CA LEU A 339 8.73 -1.88 -7.36
C LEU A 339 9.07 -2.35 -5.94
N ALA A 340 10.13 -1.81 -5.32
CA ALA A 340 10.49 -2.05 -3.93
C ALA A 340 9.37 -1.69 -2.93
N TRP A 341 8.43 -0.84 -3.32
CA TRP A 341 7.31 -0.39 -2.48
C TRP A 341 5.96 -0.99 -2.88
N HIS A 342 5.95 -1.97 -3.79
CA HIS A 342 4.72 -2.64 -4.19
C HIS A 342 4.45 -3.84 -3.27
N PRO A 343 3.29 -3.91 -2.57
CA PRO A 343 2.95 -5.04 -1.71
C PRO A 343 2.51 -6.29 -2.51
N ALA A 344 2.15 -6.10 -3.78
CA ALA A 344 1.78 -7.14 -4.72
C ALA A 344 1.95 -6.66 -6.17
N TYR A 345 2.05 -7.61 -7.10
CA TYR A 345 2.33 -7.40 -8.53
C TYR A 345 1.17 -7.84 -9.41
N ALA A 346 1.24 -7.48 -10.70
CA ALA A 346 0.13 -7.42 -11.65
C ALA A 346 -0.99 -6.45 -11.25
N TRP A 347 -1.92 -6.22 -12.19
CA TRP A 347 -3.11 -5.39 -11.98
C TRP A 347 -4.06 -5.95 -10.91
N ASP A 348 -4.10 -7.26 -10.71
CA ASP A 348 -4.99 -7.92 -9.75
C ASP A 348 -4.34 -8.30 -8.41
N GLY A 349 -3.04 -8.06 -8.24
CA GLY A 349 -2.34 -8.37 -6.99
C GLY A 349 -2.18 -9.87 -6.71
N THR A 350 -2.32 -10.73 -7.71
CA THR A 350 -2.21 -12.21 -7.57
C THR A 350 -0.78 -12.68 -7.28
N LYS A 351 0.24 -11.88 -7.59
CA LYS A 351 1.65 -12.23 -7.38
C LYS A 351 2.21 -11.44 -6.20
N LYS A 352 2.96 -12.11 -5.31
CA LYS A 352 3.47 -11.50 -4.06
C LYS A 352 4.94 -11.10 -4.14
N THR A 353 5.67 -11.65 -5.10
CA THR A 353 7.08 -11.31 -5.34
C THR A 353 7.33 -10.96 -6.80
N ILE A 354 8.41 -10.22 -7.08
CA ILE A 354 8.85 -9.94 -8.45
C ILE A 354 9.23 -11.24 -9.15
N ARG A 355 9.85 -12.18 -8.43
CA ARG A 355 10.25 -13.50 -8.97
C ARG A 355 9.04 -14.26 -9.53
N GLU A 356 7.95 -14.32 -8.75
CA GLU A 356 6.70 -14.95 -9.18
C GLU A 356 6.11 -14.27 -10.41
N GLN A 357 6.11 -12.92 -10.45
CA GLN A 357 5.61 -12.16 -11.59
C GLN A 357 6.45 -12.40 -12.85
N ALA A 358 7.77 -12.34 -12.75
CA ALA A 358 8.69 -12.51 -13.87
C ALA A 358 8.59 -13.91 -14.49
N LEU A 359 8.60 -14.96 -13.65
CA LEU A 359 8.45 -16.34 -14.12
C LEU A 359 7.05 -16.60 -14.71
N ALA A 360 6.00 -15.98 -14.15
CA ALA A 360 4.67 -16.08 -14.71
C ALA A 360 4.58 -15.44 -16.10
N ALA A 361 5.17 -14.26 -16.31
CA ALA A 361 5.20 -13.60 -17.62
C ALA A 361 6.00 -14.42 -18.65
N MET A 362 7.16 -14.93 -18.24
CA MET A 362 8.03 -15.76 -19.09
C MET A 362 7.33 -17.04 -19.58
N THR A 363 6.52 -17.67 -18.73
CA THR A 363 5.87 -18.95 -19.03
C THR A 363 4.44 -18.82 -19.56
N ASN A 364 3.86 -17.62 -19.54
CA ASN A 364 2.47 -17.41 -19.97
C ASN A 364 2.34 -17.63 -21.49
N PRO A 365 1.41 -18.50 -21.96
CA PRO A 365 1.26 -18.82 -23.38
C PRO A 365 0.85 -17.63 -24.28
N ILE A 366 0.21 -16.60 -23.73
CA ILE A 366 -0.15 -15.38 -24.50
C ILE A 366 0.89 -14.26 -24.37
N GLU A 367 1.99 -14.52 -23.67
CA GLU A 367 3.13 -13.61 -23.52
C GLU A 367 4.38 -14.27 -24.14
N MET A 368 5.39 -14.64 -23.35
CA MET A 368 6.65 -15.17 -23.87
C MET A 368 6.62 -16.68 -24.15
N HIS A 369 5.65 -17.41 -23.60
CA HIS A 369 5.38 -18.84 -23.80
C HIS A 369 6.62 -19.76 -23.66
N ALA A 370 7.62 -19.37 -22.88
CA ALA A 370 8.84 -20.14 -22.77
C ALA A 370 8.69 -21.31 -21.79
N GLY A 371 9.31 -22.45 -22.12
CA GLY A 371 9.52 -23.55 -21.18
C GLY A 371 10.74 -23.24 -20.31
N VAL A 372 10.59 -23.27 -18.98
CA VAL A 372 11.70 -22.94 -18.06
C VAL A 372 12.91 -23.86 -18.29
N ALA A 373 12.68 -25.14 -18.59
CA ALA A 373 13.75 -26.09 -18.87
C ALA A 373 14.53 -25.73 -20.15
N ASP A 374 13.82 -25.33 -21.20
CA ASP A 374 14.42 -24.94 -22.48
C ASP A 374 15.25 -23.65 -22.30
N VAL A 375 14.70 -22.66 -21.59
CA VAL A 375 15.43 -21.44 -21.22
C VAL A 375 16.71 -21.75 -20.45
N VAL A 376 16.65 -22.67 -19.48
CA VAL A 376 17.83 -23.06 -18.71
C VAL A 376 18.88 -23.71 -19.62
N VAL A 377 18.49 -24.57 -20.56
CA VAL A 377 19.40 -25.19 -21.53
C VAL A 377 20.04 -24.12 -22.43
N ASP A 378 19.23 -23.25 -23.04
CA ASP A 378 19.69 -22.23 -23.98
C ASP A 378 20.65 -21.21 -23.33
N LEU A 379 20.38 -20.82 -22.08
CA LEU A 379 21.27 -19.95 -21.32
C LEU A 379 22.52 -20.69 -20.86
N SER A 380 22.41 -21.98 -20.52
CA SER A 380 23.54 -22.80 -20.06
C SER A 380 24.52 -23.11 -21.17
N ASP A 381 24.15 -23.02 -22.44
CA ASP A 381 25.06 -23.23 -23.57
C ASP A 381 26.01 -22.04 -23.78
N ASP A 382 25.68 -20.86 -23.24
CA ASP A 382 26.48 -19.64 -23.37
C ASP A 382 27.50 -19.50 -22.22
N PRO A 383 28.83 -19.61 -22.50
CA PRO A 383 29.84 -19.47 -21.46
C PRO A 383 29.79 -18.14 -20.72
N ARG A 384 29.42 -17.06 -21.41
CA ARG A 384 29.35 -15.73 -20.80
C ARG A 384 28.23 -15.66 -19.78
N VAL A 385 27.07 -16.22 -20.10
CA VAL A 385 25.95 -16.26 -19.16
C VAL A 385 26.31 -17.09 -17.93
N ARG A 386 26.97 -18.25 -18.10
CA ARG A 386 27.46 -19.05 -16.96
C ARG A 386 28.41 -18.27 -16.05
N GLU A 387 29.33 -17.48 -16.63
CA GLU A 387 30.22 -16.58 -15.88
C GLU A 387 29.42 -15.51 -15.10
N ASP A 388 28.41 -14.89 -15.73
CA ASP A 388 27.55 -13.89 -15.07
C ASP A 388 26.78 -14.52 -13.88
N PHE A 389 26.28 -15.76 -14.00
CA PHE A 389 25.66 -16.50 -12.89
C PHE A 389 26.67 -16.87 -11.80
N ALA A 390 27.90 -17.24 -12.17
CA ALA A 390 28.96 -17.51 -11.21
C ALA A 390 29.32 -16.26 -10.40
N ALA A 391 29.39 -15.10 -11.04
CA ALA A 391 29.62 -13.82 -10.37
C ALA A 391 28.46 -13.45 -9.43
N ALA A 392 27.21 -13.58 -9.90
CA ALA A 392 26.03 -13.21 -9.12
C ALA A 392 25.74 -14.15 -7.93
N PHE A 393 25.92 -15.46 -8.11
CA PHE A 393 25.46 -16.49 -7.16
C PHE A 393 26.54 -17.46 -6.69
N GLY A 394 27.81 -17.25 -7.08
CA GLY A 394 28.94 -18.08 -6.68
C GLY A 394 28.97 -19.46 -7.37
N SER A 395 28.19 -19.64 -8.42
CA SER A 395 28.04 -20.91 -9.13
C SER A 395 27.52 -20.69 -10.56
N GLU A 396 28.11 -21.39 -11.53
CA GLU A 396 27.70 -21.37 -12.94
C GLU A 396 26.32 -22.03 -13.20
N GLU A 397 25.74 -22.71 -12.20
CA GLU A 397 24.45 -23.38 -12.35
C GLU A 397 23.32 -22.36 -12.61
N ILE A 398 22.56 -22.59 -13.68
CA ILE A 398 21.42 -21.77 -14.06
C ILE A 398 20.14 -22.51 -13.67
N THR A 399 19.25 -21.83 -12.94
CA THR A 399 17.94 -22.37 -12.56
C THR A 399 16.87 -21.29 -12.68
N GLY A 400 15.60 -21.69 -12.83
CA GLY A 400 14.47 -20.76 -12.82
C GLY A 400 14.43 -19.89 -11.56
N GLU A 401 14.85 -20.42 -10.41
CA GLU A 401 14.95 -19.65 -9.16
C GLU A 401 16.02 -18.56 -9.26
N ARG A 402 17.21 -18.87 -9.77
CA ARG A 402 18.31 -17.89 -9.92
C ARG A 402 17.98 -16.83 -10.99
N ILE A 403 17.31 -17.22 -12.07
CA ILE A 403 16.74 -16.29 -13.06
C ILE A 403 15.77 -15.32 -12.38
N GLY A 404 14.80 -15.84 -11.62
CA GLY A 404 13.84 -15.01 -10.89
C GLY A 404 14.50 -14.06 -9.87
N ARG A 405 15.53 -14.54 -9.14
CA ARG A 405 16.32 -13.72 -8.20
C ARG A 405 17.09 -12.61 -8.89
N ALA A 406 17.68 -12.87 -10.06
CA ALA A 406 18.37 -11.86 -10.85
C ALA A 406 17.41 -10.75 -11.30
N PHE A 407 16.24 -11.13 -11.85
CA PHE A 407 15.19 -10.15 -12.18
C PHE A 407 14.75 -9.31 -11.00
N GLU A 408 14.52 -9.93 -9.85
CA GLU A 408 14.15 -9.19 -8.65
C GLU A 408 15.21 -8.17 -8.24
N GLN A 409 16.50 -8.52 -8.29
CA GLN A 409 17.57 -7.56 -7.98
C GLN A 409 17.55 -6.35 -8.92
N PHE A 410 17.52 -6.59 -10.24
CA PHE A 410 17.48 -5.50 -11.23
C PHE A 410 16.22 -4.64 -11.08
N LEU A 411 15.04 -5.26 -11.04
CA LEU A 411 13.76 -4.54 -11.00
C LEU A 411 13.55 -3.76 -9.71
N LEU A 412 14.15 -4.17 -8.59
CA LEU A 412 14.15 -3.38 -7.35
C LEU A 412 14.97 -2.10 -7.49
N THR A 413 16.03 -2.08 -8.31
CA THR A 413 16.87 -0.87 -8.50
C THR A 413 16.25 0.19 -9.39
N LEU A 414 15.15 -0.12 -10.09
CA LEU A 414 14.43 0.82 -10.94
C LEU A 414 13.64 1.81 -10.08
N VAL A 415 14.30 2.86 -9.60
CA VAL A 415 13.70 3.90 -8.73
C VAL A 415 13.51 5.20 -9.51
N SER A 416 12.29 5.75 -9.47
CA SER A 416 11.92 7.03 -10.08
C SER A 416 11.51 8.02 -8.99
N ASN A 417 12.31 9.08 -8.83
CA ASN A 417 12.20 10.06 -7.75
C ASN A 417 12.76 11.46 -8.10
N ARG A 418 13.04 11.74 -9.37
CA ARG A 418 13.65 13.00 -9.83
C ARG A 418 12.79 13.74 -10.85
N SER A 419 11.47 13.66 -10.68
CA SER A 419 10.53 14.40 -11.51
C SER A 419 10.60 15.91 -11.25
N ARG A 420 9.97 16.70 -12.12
CA ARG A 420 9.82 18.15 -11.91
C ARG A 420 9.05 18.46 -10.62
N PHE A 421 8.07 17.63 -10.27
CA PHE A 421 7.37 17.74 -8.99
C PHE A 421 8.31 17.48 -7.80
N ASP A 422 9.15 16.45 -7.87
CA ASP A 422 10.12 16.15 -6.81
C ASP A 422 11.10 17.31 -6.61
N ALA A 423 11.61 17.89 -7.71
CA ALA A 423 12.46 19.09 -7.68
C ALA A 423 11.73 20.30 -7.07
N ALA A 424 10.45 20.50 -7.40
CA ALA A 424 9.66 21.57 -6.81
C ALA A 424 9.43 21.37 -5.31
N ARG A 425 9.18 20.13 -4.87
CA ARG A 425 9.03 19.77 -3.46
C ARG A 425 10.33 19.93 -2.67
N ALA A 426 11.47 19.66 -3.31
CA ALA A 426 12.80 19.92 -2.76
C ALA A 426 13.19 21.40 -2.77
N GLY A 427 12.36 22.29 -3.34
CA GLY A 427 12.62 23.73 -3.43
C GLY A 427 13.67 24.12 -4.47
N THR A 428 14.09 23.21 -5.35
CA THR A 428 15.09 23.48 -6.40
C THR A 428 14.48 24.06 -7.67
N THR A 429 13.16 23.95 -7.83
CA THR A 429 12.39 24.64 -8.88
C THR A 429 11.02 25.06 -8.36
N LYS A 430 10.19 25.69 -9.20
CA LYS A 430 8.81 26.04 -8.89
C LYS A 430 7.87 25.48 -9.96
N LEU A 431 6.72 25.00 -9.50
CA LEU A 431 5.58 24.77 -10.37
C LEU A 431 5.08 26.11 -10.93
N SER A 432 4.62 26.09 -12.18
CA SER A 432 3.85 27.20 -12.76
C SER A 432 2.51 27.34 -12.03
N THR A 433 1.82 28.46 -12.22
CA THR A 433 0.50 28.69 -11.61
C THR A 433 -0.50 27.60 -11.99
N GLN A 434 -0.48 27.10 -13.22
CA GLN A 434 -1.37 26.03 -13.68
C GLN A 434 -1.02 24.68 -13.04
N GLU A 435 0.28 24.32 -13.01
CA GLU A 435 0.75 23.09 -12.35
C GLU A 435 0.43 23.10 -10.84
N GLN A 436 0.60 24.26 -10.18
CA GLN A 436 0.27 24.45 -8.76
C GLN A 436 -1.25 24.32 -8.51
N ARG A 437 -2.08 24.92 -9.36
CA ARG A 437 -3.54 24.75 -9.30
C ARG A 437 -3.95 23.29 -9.48
N GLY A 438 -3.30 22.57 -10.39
CA GLY A 438 -3.53 21.13 -10.57
C GLY A 438 -3.20 20.32 -9.32
N PHE A 439 -2.06 20.61 -8.68
CA PHE A 439 -1.69 19.96 -7.41
C PHE A 439 -2.69 20.27 -6.29
N GLU A 440 -3.17 21.51 -6.20
CA GLU A 440 -4.19 21.90 -5.23
C GLU A 440 -5.50 21.14 -5.45
N LEU A 441 -5.99 21.06 -6.69
CA LEU A 441 -7.17 20.27 -7.03
C LEU A 441 -6.99 18.79 -6.67
N PHE A 442 -5.82 18.23 -7.00
CA PHE A 442 -5.49 16.83 -6.72
C PHE A 442 -5.55 16.48 -5.22
N MET A 443 -5.07 17.40 -4.37
CA MET A 443 -5.01 17.23 -2.91
C MET A 443 -6.26 17.75 -2.17
N MET A 444 -7.14 18.48 -2.85
CA MET A 444 -8.31 19.08 -2.25
C MET A 444 -9.52 18.15 -2.38
N GLU A 445 -10.28 18.06 -1.29
CA GLU A 445 -11.56 17.36 -1.25
C GLU A 445 -12.58 17.94 -2.21
N TYR A 446 -13.43 17.07 -2.73
CA TYR A 446 -14.74 17.46 -3.23
C TYR A 446 -15.71 17.60 -2.04
N ASP A 447 -15.94 18.83 -1.59
CA ASP A 447 -16.86 19.17 -0.50
C ASP A 447 -17.55 20.53 -0.74
N PRO A 448 -18.54 20.57 -1.64
CA PRO A 448 -19.28 21.80 -1.96
C PRO A 448 -20.01 22.39 -0.75
N ALA A 449 -20.44 21.56 0.21
CA ALA A 449 -21.12 22.01 1.43
C ALA A 449 -20.22 22.93 2.28
N ARG A 450 -18.89 22.73 2.21
CA ARG A 450 -17.88 23.59 2.86
C ARG A 450 -17.17 24.52 1.87
N GLY A 451 -17.69 24.67 0.65
CA GLY A 451 -17.15 25.56 -0.38
C GLY A 451 -15.84 25.09 -1.03
N ARG A 452 -15.56 23.78 -1.02
CA ARG A 452 -14.34 23.19 -1.60
C ARG A 452 -14.71 22.34 -2.82
N ASN A 453 -14.19 22.69 -3.98
CA ASN A 453 -14.44 21.97 -5.24
C ASN A 453 -13.13 21.37 -5.77
N GLY A 454 -12.57 20.40 -5.06
CA GLY A 454 -11.36 19.70 -5.46
C GLY A 454 -11.65 18.44 -6.27
N ALA A 455 -10.59 17.75 -6.69
CA ALA A 455 -10.66 16.53 -7.50
C ALA A 455 -10.46 15.24 -6.70
N ASP A 456 -10.12 15.36 -5.40
CA ASP A 456 -10.17 14.26 -4.43
C ASP A 456 -9.31 13.02 -4.79
N CYS A 457 -8.31 13.21 -5.65
CA CYS A 457 -7.52 12.13 -6.24
C CYS A 457 -6.60 11.45 -5.22
N PHE A 458 -6.17 12.20 -4.20
CA PHE A 458 -5.18 11.76 -3.20
C PHE A 458 -5.65 10.60 -2.31
N HIS A 459 -6.94 10.27 -2.28
CA HIS A 459 -7.47 9.11 -1.54
C HIS A 459 -6.91 7.78 -2.04
N CYS A 460 -6.75 7.65 -3.35
CA CYS A 460 -6.16 6.47 -3.98
C CYS A 460 -4.73 6.77 -4.43
N HIS A 461 -4.47 7.99 -4.94
CA HIS A 461 -3.17 8.38 -5.47
C HIS A 461 -2.41 9.30 -4.51
N GLY A 462 -2.29 8.90 -3.25
CA GLY A 462 -1.59 9.65 -2.22
C GLY A 462 -0.11 9.32 -2.10
N GLY A 463 0.57 10.07 -1.24
CA GLY A 463 1.91 9.73 -0.78
C GLY A 463 3.02 9.91 -1.83
N PRO A 464 4.30 9.77 -1.44
CA PRO A 464 5.44 9.95 -2.34
C PRO A 464 5.38 9.05 -3.59
N LEU A 465 4.60 7.98 -3.59
CA LEU A 465 4.45 7.04 -4.70
C LEU A 465 3.22 7.30 -5.57
N PHE A 466 2.37 8.29 -5.23
CA PHE A 466 1.11 8.56 -5.93
C PHE A 466 0.21 7.31 -6.06
N SER A 467 0.18 6.50 -5.00
CA SER A 467 -0.62 5.28 -4.93
C SER A 467 -0.73 4.78 -3.48
N ASP A 468 -1.90 4.25 -3.15
CA ASP A 468 -2.15 3.45 -1.94
C ASP A 468 -1.92 1.94 -2.16
N PHE A 469 -1.67 1.52 -3.41
CA PHE A 469 -1.56 0.14 -3.89
C PHE A 469 -2.72 -0.78 -3.49
N ALA A 470 -3.86 -0.22 -3.10
CA ALA A 470 -5.04 -0.99 -2.75
C ALA A 470 -5.78 -1.43 -4.01
N ALA A 471 -6.59 -2.49 -3.91
CA ALA A 471 -7.48 -2.87 -4.99
C ALA A 471 -8.74 -1.99 -4.96
N LYS A 472 -8.96 -1.21 -6.01
CA LYS A 472 -10.02 -0.20 -6.11
C LYS A 472 -10.88 -0.44 -7.37
N ASN A 473 -12.18 -0.17 -7.28
CA ASN A 473 -13.04 -0.03 -8.46
C ASN A 473 -13.19 1.46 -8.73
N ASN A 474 -12.72 1.92 -9.88
CA ASN A 474 -12.75 3.32 -10.29
C ASN A 474 -13.92 3.67 -11.23
N GLY A 475 -14.91 2.77 -11.33
CA GLY A 475 -16.14 3.01 -12.07
C GLY A 475 -16.03 2.90 -13.58
N LEU A 476 -15.09 2.11 -14.13
CA LEU A 476 -14.99 1.91 -15.58
C LEU A 476 -16.23 1.24 -16.17
N ASP A 477 -16.70 0.18 -15.53
CA ASP A 477 -17.79 -0.66 -16.02
C ASP A 477 -18.83 -0.90 -14.92
N LEU A 478 -20.12 -0.87 -15.27
CA LEU A 478 -21.19 -1.23 -14.33
C LEU A 478 -21.12 -2.72 -13.95
N VAL A 479 -20.75 -3.56 -14.92
CA VAL A 479 -20.51 -5.00 -14.75
C VAL A 479 -19.16 -5.33 -15.37
N ALA A 480 -18.15 -5.53 -14.52
CA ALA A 480 -16.81 -5.85 -14.99
C ALA A 480 -16.75 -7.27 -15.60
N LEU A 481 -16.14 -7.40 -16.78
CA LEU A 481 -15.86 -8.69 -17.41
C LEU A 481 -14.58 -9.33 -16.83
N ASP A 482 -13.55 -8.53 -16.63
CA ASP A 482 -12.35 -8.93 -15.90
C ASP A 482 -12.65 -9.00 -14.40
N ALA A 483 -12.28 -10.12 -13.79
CA ALA A 483 -12.48 -10.36 -12.38
C ALA A 483 -11.57 -9.47 -11.50
N GLY A 484 -10.42 -9.00 -12.01
CA GLY A 484 -9.49 -8.18 -11.24
C GLY A 484 -9.05 -8.89 -9.95
N ALA A 485 -9.04 -8.16 -8.84
CA ALA A 485 -8.61 -8.64 -7.52
C ALA A 485 -9.41 -9.84 -6.99
N GLN A 486 -10.62 -10.11 -7.51
CA GLN A 486 -11.34 -11.34 -7.23
C GLN A 486 -10.50 -12.59 -7.58
N ASN A 487 -9.60 -12.53 -8.57
CA ASN A 487 -8.69 -13.63 -8.90
C ASN A 487 -7.77 -13.99 -7.72
N ALA A 488 -7.37 -13.01 -6.92
CA ALA A 488 -6.51 -13.22 -5.76
C ALA A 488 -7.31 -13.55 -4.49
N THR A 489 -8.50 -12.98 -4.33
CA THR A 489 -9.24 -13.04 -3.05
C THR A 489 -10.40 -14.04 -3.05
N GLY A 490 -10.93 -14.40 -4.22
CA GLY A 490 -12.16 -15.19 -4.38
C GLY A 490 -13.45 -14.45 -4.02
N ARG A 491 -13.38 -13.20 -3.52
CA ARG A 491 -14.55 -12.45 -3.02
C ARG A 491 -15.28 -11.76 -4.16
N ALA A 492 -16.60 -11.90 -4.23
CA ALA A 492 -17.43 -11.28 -5.26
C ALA A 492 -17.36 -9.74 -5.25
N ASP A 493 -17.22 -9.11 -4.08
CA ASP A 493 -17.10 -7.65 -3.95
C ASP A 493 -15.78 -7.09 -4.51
N ASP A 494 -14.78 -7.95 -4.77
CA ASP A 494 -13.51 -7.55 -5.38
C ASP A 494 -13.49 -7.68 -6.92
N ARG A 495 -14.63 -8.04 -7.52
CA ARG A 495 -14.76 -8.14 -8.97
C ARG A 495 -14.54 -6.78 -9.64
N GLY A 496 -13.65 -6.73 -10.63
CA GLY A 496 -13.33 -5.51 -11.36
C GLY A 496 -12.56 -4.47 -10.53
N ARG A 497 -12.07 -4.84 -9.34
CA ARG A 497 -11.12 -4.02 -8.60
C ARG A 497 -9.72 -4.29 -9.10
N PHE A 498 -8.93 -3.24 -9.27
CA PHE A 498 -7.53 -3.35 -9.66
C PHE A 498 -6.65 -2.57 -8.71
N LYS A 499 -5.41 -3.03 -8.55
CA LYS A 499 -4.40 -2.32 -7.79
C LYS A 499 -4.26 -0.90 -8.34
N THR A 500 -4.35 0.10 -7.47
CA THR A 500 -4.09 1.49 -7.82
C THR A 500 -2.66 1.64 -8.36
N PRO A 501 -2.46 2.02 -9.64
CA PRO A 501 -1.13 2.24 -10.18
C PRO A 501 -0.51 3.53 -9.61
N SER A 502 0.82 3.59 -9.54
CA SER A 502 1.51 4.85 -9.28
C SER A 502 1.32 5.81 -10.45
N LEU A 503 1.06 7.09 -10.17
CA LEU A 503 0.99 8.14 -11.20
C LEU A 503 2.36 8.75 -11.55
N ARG A 504 3.45 8.27 -10.95
CA ARG A 504 4.79 8.65 -11.41
C ARG A 504 4.96 8.23 -12.88
N ASN A 505 5.58 9.08 -13.69
CA ASN A 505 5.74 8.86 -15.13
C ASN A 505 4.45 8.64 -15.94
N VAL A 506 3.26 8.94 -15.40
CA VAL A 506 1.97 8.65 -16.07
C VAL A 506 1.82 9.32 -17.45
N ALA A 507 2.52 10.43 -17.70
CA ALA A 507 2.52 11.07 -19.02
C ALA A 507 3.26 10.27 -20.11
N LEU A 508 3.95 9.17 -19.76
CA LEU A 508 4.74 8.34 -20.67
C LEU A 508 4.15 6.94 -20.88
N THR A 509 3.11 6.58 -20.14
CA THR A 509 2.59 5.21 -20.04
C THR A 509 1.18 5.12 -20.61
N ALA A 510 0.90 5.88 -21.66
CA ALA A 510 -0.33 5.72 -22.43
C ALA A 510 -0.23 4.43 -23.29
N PRO A 511 -1.36 3.76 -23.56
CA PRO A 511 -2.71 4.09 -23.13
C PRO A 511 -3.01 3.65 -21.67
N TYR A 512 -4.10 4.15 -21.12
CA TYR A 512 -4.43 4.10 -19.69
C TYR A 512 -5.51 3.08 -19.34
N MET A 513 -5.58 2.78 -18.04
CA MET A 513 -6.40 1.73 -17.41
C MET A 513 -5.87 0.32 -17.68
N HIS A 514 -6.43 -0.66 -16.96
CA HIS A 514 -6.03 -2.05 -17.08
C HIS A 514 -6.22 -2.63 -18.48
N ASP A 515 -7.07 -2.04 -19.32
CA ASP A 515 -7.38 -2.49 -20.68
C ASP A 515 -6.96 -1.50 -21.78
N GLY A 516 -6.28 -0.40 -21.41
CA GLY A 516 -5.77 0.57 -22.38
C GLY A 516 -6.85 1.34 -23.14
N ARG A 517 -8.07 1.47 -22.60
CA ARG A 517 -9.20 2.10 -23.32
C ARG A 517 -9.06 3.62 -23.54
N PHE A 518 -8.28 4.30 -22.70
CA PHE A 518 -8.05 5.75 -22.81
C PHE A 518 -6.67 6.04 -23.39
N GLN A 519 -6.60 6.91 -24.39
CA GLN A 519 -5.35 7.30 -25.08
C GLN A 519 -4.68 8.52 -24.43
N THR A 520 -5.43 9.34 -23.70
CA THR A 520 -4.94 10.62 -23.17
C THR A 520 -5.26 10.81 -21.69
N LEU A 521 -4.48 11.63 -20.99
CA LEU A 521 -4.76 11.99 -19.60
C LEU A 521 -6.06 12.80 -19.49
N GLU A 522 -6.38 13.56 -20.53
CA GLU A 522 -7.62 14.30 -20.68
C GLU A 522 -8.85 13.38 -20.66
N GLU A 523 -8.80 12.24 -21.37
CA GLU A 523 -9.85 11.21 -21.29
C GLU A 523 -9.97 10.58 -19.90
N VAL A 524 -8.82 10.35 -19.23
CA VAL A 524 -8.81 9.84 -17.85
C VAL A 524 -9.46 10.84 -16.89
N VAL A 525 -9.13 12.12 -17.00
CA VAL A 525 -9.76 13.17 -16.18
C VAL A 525 -11.26 13.28 -16.49
N GLY A 526 -11.64 13.24 -17.77
CA GLY A 526 -13.04 13.24 -18.20
C GLY A 526 -13.85 12.06 -17.65
N HIS A 527 -13.24 10.88 -17.52
CA HIS A 527 -13.86 9.72 -16.87
C HIS A 527 -14.29 10.04 -15.43
N TYR A 528 -13.42 10.62 -14.62
CA TYR A 528 -13.75 11.00 -13.24
C TYR A 528 -14.66 12.22 -13.16
N ASP A 529 -14.61 13.12 -14.15
CA ASP A 529 -15.44 14.32 -14.17
C ASP A 529 -16.91 14.05 -14.52
N HIS A 530 -17.20 13.08 -15.40
CA HIS A 530 -18.57 12.78 -15.83
C HIS A 530 -18.84 11.32 -16.29
N GLY A 531 -17.81 10.48 -16.46
CA GLY A 531 -17.91 9.15 -17.11
C GLY A 531 -18.09 7.94 -16.18
N MET A 532 -17.97 8.14 -14.86
CA MET A 532 -17.95 7.03 -13.89
C MET A 532 -19.27 6.24 -13.84
N GLN A 533 -19.14 4.92 -13.93
CA GLN A 533 -20.19 3.94 -13.69
C GLN A 533 -20.33 3.62 -12.20
N ARG A 534 -21.56 3.58 -11.69
CA ARG A 534 -21.87 3.30 -10.28
C ARG A 534 -22.15 1.83 -10.01
N ALA A 535 -21.12 0.99 -10.20
CA ALA A 535 -21.17 -0.40 -9.75
C ALA A 535 -21.38 -0.48 -8.23
N ALA A 536 -21.99 -1.57 -7.75
CA ALA A 536 -22.30 -1.76 -6.32
C ALA A 536 -21.07 -1.77 -5.40
N ASN A 537 -19.88 -1.98 -5.97
CA ASN A 537 -18.59 -2.04 -5.28
C ASN A 537 -17.63 -0.89 -5.68
N LEU A 538 -18.14 0.17 -6.34
CA LEU A 538 -17.41 1.42 -6.65
C LEU A 538 -16.79 2.00 -5.37
N ASP A 539 -15.50 2.34 -5.37
CA ASP A 539 -14.83 2.80 -4.15
C ASP A 539 -15.62 3.89 -3.39
N PRO A 540 -15.80 3.79 -2.06
CA PRO A 540 -16.54 4.76 -1.26
C PRO A 540 -16.13 6.22 -1.48
N ASN A 541 -14.85 6.49 -1.73
CA ASN A 541 -14.35 7.84 -1.94
C ASN A 541 -14.75 8.41 -3.32
N LEU A 542 -15.15 7.56 -4.28
CA LEU A 542 -15.79 7.98 -5.53
C LEU A 542 -17.31 7.96 -5.40
N ALA A 543 -17.86 6.98 -4.69
CA ALA A 543 -19.31 6.84 -4.52
C ALA A 543 -19.94 7.99 -3.72
N LYS A 544 -19.15 8.72 -2.90
CA LYS A 544 -19.58 9.93 -2.17
C LYS A 544 -19.76 11.16 -3.08
N HIS A 545 -19.16 11.18 -4.27
CA HIS A 545 -19.31 12.30 -5.23
C HIS A 545 -20.72 12.32 -5.85
N PRO A 546 -21.15 13.38 -6.54
CA PRO A 546 -22.40 13.39 -7.28
C PRO A 546 -22.40 12.36 -8.42
N LYS A 547 -23.59 11.95 -8.86
CA LYS A 547 -23.74 11.06 -10.02
C LYS A 547 -23.28 11.68 -11.32
N SER A 548 -23.34 13.01 -11.42
CA SER A 548 -22.83 13.77 -12.56
C SER A 548 -21.30 13.85 -12.61
N GLY A 549 -20.60 13.31 -11.60
CA GLY A 549 -19.16 13.43 -11.40
C GLY A 549 -18.75 14.74 -10.73
N LEU A 550 -17.49 15.12 -10.88
CA LEU A 550 -16.85 16.23 -10.15
C LEU A 550 -17.29 17.62 -10.61
N GLY A 551 -17.65 17.78 -11.89
CA GLY A 551 -18.10 19.07 -12.45
C GLY A 551 -16.99 20.13 -12.48
N LEU A 552 -15.77 19.72 -12.77
CA LEU A 552 -14.60 20.60 -12.91
C LEU A 552 -14.70 21.49 -14.15
N SER A 553 -14.25 22.73 -14.03
CA SER A 553 -14.12 23.62 -15.20
C SER A 553 -13.06 23.08 -16.18
N ALA A 554 -13.14 23.47 -17.46
CA ALA A 554 -12.14 23.09 -18.45
C ALA A 554 -10.71 23.51 -18.04
N ASP A 555 -10.58 24.68 -17.39
CA ASP A 555 -9.30 25.18 -16.88
C ASP A 555 -8.78 24.32 -15.71
N ASP A 556 -9.66 23.86 -14.81
CA ASP A 556 -9.28 22.96 -13.71
C ASP A 556 -8.89 21.57 -14.21
N GLN A 557 -9.59 21.04 -15.21
CA GLN A 557 -9.21 19.77 -15.88
C GLN A 557 -7.82 19.90 -16.54
N ALA A 558 -7.59 20.99 -17.27
CA ALA A 558 -6.29 21.27 -17.88
C ALA A 558 -5.18 21.45 -16.81
N ALA A 559 -5.50 22.08 -15.67
CA ALA A 559 -4.57 22.23 -14.56
C ALA A 559 -4.18 20.87 -13.94
N LEU A 560 -5.14 19.96 -13.74
CA LEU A 560 -4.85 18.60 -13.29
C LEU A 560 -3.91 17.87 -14.24
N VAL A 561 -4.20 17.90 -15.55
CA VAL A 561 -3.32 17.27 -16.55
C VAL A 561 -1.93 17.90 -16.55
N ALA A 562 -1.82 19.22 -16.44
CA ALA A 562 -0.54 19.91 -16.34
C ALA A 562 0.25 19.42 -15.12
N PHE A 563 -0.40 19.27 -13.95
CA PHE A 563 0.20 18.71 -12.76
C PHE A 563 0.67 17.26 -12.97
N LEU A 564 -0.16 16.38 -13.52
CA LEU A 564 0.21 14.97 -13.76
C LEU A 564 1.45 14.84 -14.67
N ARG A 565 1.62 15.73 -15.64
CA ARG A 565 2.82 15.77 -16.49
C ARG A 565 4.09 16.11 -15.72
N THR A 566 4.00 16.83 -14.60
CA THR A 566 5.16 17.15 -13.74
C THR A 566 5.73 15.94 -13.01
N LEU A 567 4.97 14.84 -12.94
CA LEU A 567 5.38 13.57 -12.30
C LEU A 567 6.31 12.74 -13.19
N THR A 568 6.67 13.26 -14.36
CA THR A 568 7.62 12.62 -15.28
C THR A 568 9.06 12.82 -14.83
N ASP A 569 9.74 11.72 -14.57
CA ASP A 569 11.17 11.66 -14.28
C ASP A 569 11.94 11.40 -15.58
N ARG A 570 12.54 12.45 -16.14
CA ARG A 570 13.31 12.34 -17.38
C ARG A 570 14.68 11.71 -17.16
N GLU A 571 15.20 11.69 -15.93
CA GLU A 571 16.47 11.04 -15.63
C GLU A 571 16.30 9.52 -15.58
N TYR A 572 15.16 9.04 -15.08
CA TYR A 572 14.79 7.62 -15.12
C TYR A 572 14.81 7.04 -16.54
N LEU A 573 14.41 7.82 -17.56
CA LEU A 573 14.49 7.42 -18.98
C LEU A 573 15.92 7.47 -19.55
N ARG A 574 16.80 8.24 -18.92
CA ARG A 574 18.20 8.49 -19.33
C ARG A 574 19.20 7.67 -18.54
N ALA A 575 18.74 6.71 -17.74
CA ALA A 575 19.56 5.61 -17.30
C ALA A 575 19.45 4.50 -18.35
N PRO A 576 20.06 4.63 -19.55
CA PRO A 576 20.10 3.48 -20.41
C PRO A 576 20.94 2.43 -19.69
N SER A 577 20.41 1.22 -19.66
CA SER A 577 21.25 0.06 -19.60
C SER A 577 22.37 0.23 -20.63
N PRO A 578 23.65 -0.04 -20.30
CA PRO A 578 24.71 -0.12 -21.30
C PRO A 578 24.43 -1.17 -22.39
N LEU A 579 23.40 -2.02 -22.22
CA LEU A 579 22.94 -3.02 -23.18
C LEU A 579 21.79 -2.56 -24.10
N LEU A 580 21.29 -1.33 -23.95
CA LEU A 580 20.35 -0.79 -24.95
C LEU A 580 21.11 -0.54 -26.27
N PRO A 581 20.73 -1.19 -27.38
CA PRO A 581 21.35 -0.88 -28.67
C PRO A 581 21.09 0.60 -29.02
N GLU A 582 22.14 1.32 -29.41
CA GLU A 582 22.00 2.68 -29.94
C GLU A 582 21.06 2.66 -31.16
N GLU A 583 20.22 3.69 -31.27
CA GLU A 583 19.30 3.84 -32.40
C GLU A 583 20.09 3.80 -33.72
N GLY A 584 19.97 2.71 -34.48
CA GLY A 584 20.53 2.62 -35.83
C GLY A 584 21.07 1.26 -36.30
N MET A 585 21.22 0.26 -35.45
CA MET A 585 21.60 -1.08 -35.93
C MET A 585 20.38 -1.84 -36.46
N ALA A 586 20.15 -1.75 -37.76
CA ALA A 586 19.37 -2.73 -38.50
C ALA A 586 19.96 -4.12 -38.22
N PHE A 587 19.21 -4.96 -37.51
CA PHE A 587 19.55 -6.36 -37.32
C PHE A 587 19.53 -7.04 -38.70
N SER A 588 20.72 -7.28 -39.25
CA SER A 588 20.90 -8.14 -40.42
C SER A 588 20.53 -9.55 -40.01
N VAL A 589 19.36 -10.01 -40.47
CA VAL A 589 18.97 -11.43 -40.46
C VAL A 589 20.03 -12.21 -41.24
N ARG A 590 20.62 -13.22 -40.61
CA ARG A 590 21.21 -14.38 -41.29
C ARG A 590 20.64 -15.65 -40.71
#